data_AF-A0A814QGW3-F1
#
_entry.id   AF-A0A814QGW3-F1
#
_cell.length_a   1.000
_cell.length_b   1.000
_cell.length_c   1.000
_cell.angle_alpha   90.00
_cell.angle_beta   90.00
_cell.angle_gamma   90.00
#
_symmetry.space_group_name_H-M   'P 1'
#
loop_
_entity.id
_entity.type
_entity.pdbx_description
1 polymer ?
#
loop_
_entity_poly.entity_id
_entity_poly.type
_entity_poly.pdbx_seq_one_letter_code
_entity_poly.pdbx_strand_id
1 'polypeptide(L)'
;MQSLWLCFVIVTVLTVAHGQVERKDVRSIASGTSFGMCAGYCQQSINVTLNPLQVAALKRPNFDQESYPPVHRSFPFSASQWEELVSRLNLKTFLALENTIGCPDCADGGAEWIQVDWIDGTKRVTFDYGRTVNGIEELIKQLRQMREEYVSQL
;
A
#
# COMPACT_ATOMS: atom_id res chain seq x y z
N MET A 1 -8.83 -2.37 -69.47
CA MET A 1 -8.19 -1.39 -68.58
C MET A 1 -8.88 -1.43 -67.23
N GLN A 2 -8.09 -1.81 -66.20
CA GLN A 2 -8.25 -1.57 -64.75
C GLN A 2 -9.55 -2.02 -64.05
N SER A 3 -9.45 -3.20 -63.45
CA SER A 3 -10.31 -3.69 -62.36
C SER A 3 -9.98 -2.94 -61.06
N LEU A 4 -10.95 -2.19 -60.52
CA LEU A 4 -10.83 -1.49 -59.23
C LEU A 4 -10.93 -2.51 -58.09
N TRP A 5 -9.81 -2.83 -57.45
CA TRP A 5 -9.77 -3.58 -56.20
C TRP A 5 -10.10 -2.64 -55.04
N LEU A 6 -11.26 -2.82 -54.40
CA LEU A 6 -11.55 -2.23 -53.10
C LEU A 6 -10.74 -2.99 -52.03
N CYS A 7 -9.62 -2.42 -51.60
CA CYS A 7 -8.91 -2.86 -50.40
C CYS A 7 -9.69 -2.41 -49.16
N PHE A 8 -10.51 -3.30 -48.62
CA PHE A 8 -11.08 -3.16 -47.27
C PHE A 8 -9.94 -3.34 -46.26
N VAL A 9 -9.39 -2.23 -45.75
CA VAL A 9 -8.43 -2.25 -44.64
C VAL A 9 -9.23 -2.49 -43.36
N ILE A 10 -9.24 -3.74 -42.90
CA ILE A 10 -9.80 -4.11 -41.61
C ILE A 10 -8.81 -3.62 -40.54
N VAL A 11 -9.10 -2.48 -39.93
CA VAL A 11 -8.39 -2.01 -38.72
C VAL A 11 -8.89 -2.84 -37.54
N THR A 12 -8.19 -3.91 -37.21
CA THR A 12 -8.40 -4.66 -35.97
C THR A 12 -7.91 -3.81 -34.80
N VAL A 13 -8.85 -3.12 -34.14
CA VAL A 13 -8.59 -2.48 -32.84
C VAL A 13 -8.31 -3.59 -31.83
N LEU A 14 -7.03 -3.82 -31.53
CA LEU A 14 -6.59 -4.64 -30.41
C LEU A 14 -7.00 -3.92 -29.13
N THR A 15 -8.22 -4.19 -28.65
CA THR A 15 -8.64 -3.82 -27.31
C THR A 15 -7.81 -4.63 -26.32
N VAL A 16 -6.72 -4.05 -25.82
CA VAL A 16 -6.04 -4.55 -24.63
C VAL A 16 -7.06 -4.53 -23.50
N ALA A 17 -7.50 -5.71 -23.06
CA ALA A 17 -8.34 -5.88 -21.90
C ALA A 17 -7.56 -5.44 -20.66
N HIS A 18 -7.60 -4.14 -20.36
CA HIS A 18 -7.12 -3.62 -19.09
C HIS A 18 -8.13 -4.03 -18.03
N GLY A 19 -7.86 -5.16 -17.35
CA GLY A 19 -8.61 -5.59 -16.18
C GLY A 19 -8.70 -4.41 -15.20
N GLN A 20 -9.93 -3.96 -14.94
CA GLN A 20 -10.16 -2.95 -13.92
C GLN A 20 -10.02 -3.65 -12.56
N VAL A 21 -9.05 -3.23 -11.75
CA VAL A 21 -8.92 -3.76 -10.38
C VAL A 21 -10.12 -3.26 -9.57
N GLU A 22 -10.91 -4.19 -9.01
CA GLU A 22 -12.04 -3.83 -8.15
C GLU A 22 -11.65 -3.92 -6.68
N ARG A 23 -12.34 -3.11 -5.86
CA ARG A 23 -12.16 -3.09 -4.41
C ARG A 23 -12.33 -4.47 -3.75
N LYS A 24 -13.24 -5.29 -4.28
CA LYS A 24 -13.50 -6.65 -3.78
C LYS A 24 -12.33 -7.61 -3.97
N ASP A 25 -11.39 -7.28 -4.84
CA ASP A 25 -10.22 -8.09 -5.15
C ASP A 25 -9.03 -7.78 -4.24
N VAL A 26 -9.12 -6.72 -3.42
CA VAL A 26 -8.10 -6.35 -2.43
C VAL A 26 -7.96 -7.47 -1.40
N ARG A 27 -6.72 -7.90 -1.16
CA ARG A 27 -6.36 -9.01 -0.27
C ARG A 27 -5.61 -8.56 0.97
N SER A 28 -4.82 -7.49 0.85
CA SER A 28 -4.14 -6.88 1.99
C SER A 28 -3.93 -5.38 1.80
N ILE A 29 -3.89 -4.69 2.93
CA ILE A 29 -3.45 -3.30 3.03
C ILE A 29 -2.40 -3.25 4.13
N ALA A 30 -1.17 -2.93 3.74
CA ALA A 30 -0.05 -2.77 4.64
C ALA A 30 0.39 -1.31 4.71
N SER A 31 0.92 -0.92 5.86
CA SER A 31 1.42 0.43 6.07
C SER A 31 2.57 0.45 7.06
N GLY A 32 3.54 1.33 6.85
CA GLY A 32 4.66 1.43 7.77
C GLY A 32 5.39 2.77 7.71
N THR A 33 6.33 2.91 8.63
CA THR A 33 7.28 4.03 8.70
C THR A 33 8.70 3.48 8.76
N SER A 34 9.66 4.24 8.25
CA SER A 34 11.09 3.94 8.37
C SER A 34 11.91 5.21 8.56
N PHE A 35 12.91 5.16 9.42
CA PHE A 35 13.88 6.23 9.64
C PHE A 35 15.28 5.67 9.44
N GLY A 36 16.04 6.17 8.47
CA GLY A 36 17.32 5.59 8.03
C GLY A 36 18.42 5.69 9.07
N MET A 37 18.59 6.88 9.66
CA MET A 37 19.64 7.19 10.64
C MET A 37 19.12 7.10 12.09
N CYS A 38 18.41 6.02 12.42
CA CYS A 38 17.89 5.78 13.76
C CYS A 38 18.67 4.66 14.48
N ALA A 39 18.65 4.68 15.82
CA ALA A 39 19.10 3.60 16.69
C ALA A 39 17.90 2.87 17.33
N GLY A 40 17.97 1.55 17.42
CA GLY A 40 16.87 0.72 17.95
C GLY A 40 15.81 0.40 16.90
N TYR A 41 14.53 0.36 17.29
CA TYR A 41 13.42 0.02 16.39
C TYR A 41 13.07 1.15 15.42
N CYS A 42 13.77 1.19 14.29
CA CYS A 42 13.68 2.24 13.29
C CYS A 42 12.58 2.05 12.25
N GLN A 43 11.98 0.87 12.23
CA GLN A 43 10.89 0.54 11.33
C GLN A 43 9.73 -0.05 12.10
N GLN A 44 8.54 0.37 11.73
CA GLN A 44 7.29 -0.17 12.25
C GLN A 44 6.29 -0.32 11.11
N SER A 45 5.48 -1.36 11.16
CA SER A 45 4.46 -1.59 10.16
C SER A 45 3.30 -2.41 10.70
N ILE A 46 2.16 -2.26 10.03
CA ILE A 46 1.02 -3.17 10.12
C ILE A 46 0.76 -3.77 8.74
N ASN A 47 0.21 -4.99 8.72
CA ASN A 47 -0.35 -5.62 7.53
C ASN A 47 -1.72 -6.20 7.87
N VAL A 48 -2.77 -5.65 7.25
CA VAL A 48 -4.14 -6.13 7.39
C VAL A 48 -4.42 -7.09 6.23
N THR A 49 -4.63 -8.36 6.52
CA THR A 49 -4.86 -9.41 5.51
C THR A 49 -6.28 -9.92 5.62
N LEU A 50 -6.96 -10.23 4.50
CA LEU A 50 -8.35 -10.72 4.48
C LEU A 50 -8.47 -12.23 4.81
N ASN A 51 -7.47 -13.05 4.47
CA ASN A 51 -7.49 -14.50 4.63
C ASN A 51 -6.13 -15.05 5.11
N PRO A 52 -5.95 -15.35 6.41
CA PRO A 52 -6.92 -15.13 7.49
C PRO A 52 -7.12 -13.64 7.77
N LEU A 53 -8.30 -13.29 8.28
CA LEU A 53 -8.64 -11.91 8.61
C LEU A 53 -7.94 -11.47 9.90
N GLN A 54 -6.86 -10.70 9.77
CA GLN A 54 -6.00 -10.32 10.88
C GLN A 54 -5.19 -9.04 10.59
N VAL A 55 -4.65 -8.44 11.64
CA VAL A 55 -3.60 -7.40 11.55
C VAL A 55 -2.30 -7.95 12.13
N ALA A 56 -1.25 -7.98 11.33
CA ALA A 56 0.10 -8.29 11.80
C ALA A 56 0.89 -6.99 12.03
N ALA A 57 1.31 -6.73 13.26
CA ALA A 57 2.19 -5.61 13.60
C ALA A 57 3.65 -6.07 13.72
N LEU A 58 4.58 -5.19 13.38
CA LEU A 58 6.03 -5.44 13.41
C LEU A 58 6.78 -4.17 13.86
N LYS A 59 7.78 -4.32 14.73
CA LYS A 59 8.91 -3.38 14.91
C LYS A 59 10.20 -4.10 14.58
N ARG A 60 11.12 -3.43 13.90
CA ARG A 60 12.47 -3.96 13.63
C ARG A 60 13.49 -2.84 13.53
N PRO A 61 14.75 -3.12 13.86
CA PRO A 61 15.80 -2.13 13.68
C PRO A 61 16.30 -2.10 12.23
N ASN A 62 17.09 -1.08 11.90
CA ASN A 62 17.89 -1.07 10.66
C ASN A 62 19.16 -1.91 10.84
N PHE A 63 19.75 -1.85 12.03
CA PHE A 63 21.03 -2.48 12.41
C PHE A 63 20.92 -3.07 13.83
N ASP A 64 21.85 -3.92 14.24
CA ASP A 64 21.89 -4.49 15.60
C ASP A 64 20.61 -5.26 16.00
N GLN A 65 20.37 -6.37 15.29
CA GLN A 65 19.27 -7.28 15.61
C GLN A 65 19.47 -8.08 16.89
N GLU A 66 20.68 -8.08 17.45
CA GLU A 66 20.98 -8.80 18.70
C GLU A 66 20.44 -8.01 19.90
N SER A 67 20.72 -6.71 19.96
CA SER A 67 20.18 -5.83 21.01
C SER A 67 18.70 -5.48 20.78
N TYR A 68 18.26 -5.44 19.51
CA TYR A 68 16.90 -5.08 19.12
C TYR A 68 16.28 -6.16 18.21
N PRO A 69 15.99 -7.36 18.72
CA PRO A 69 15.40 -8.43 17.91
C PRO A 69 14.05 -7.99 17.34
N PRO A 70 13.73 -8.26 16.07
CA PRO A 70 12.42 -7.92 15.50
C PRO A 70 11.26 -8.48 16.33
N VAL A 71 10.34 -7.62 16.74
CA VAL A 71 9.13 -8.01 17.49
C VAL A 71 7.92 -7.93 16.58
N HIS A 72 7.08 -8.95 16.60
CA HIS A 72 5.86 -9.00 15.81
C HIS A 72 4.75 -9.71 16.57
N ARG A 73 3.51 -9.34 16.27
CA ARG A 73 2.31 -9.99 16.82
C ARG A 73 1.17 -9.85 15.82
N SER A 74 0.34 -10.89 15.72
CA SER A 74 -0.91 -10.84 14.97
C SER A 74 -2.09 -10.68 15.91
N PHE A 75 -3.06 -9.86 15.50
CA PHE A 75 -4.28 -9.56 16.23
C PHE A 75 -5.48 -9.96 15.37
N PRO A 76 -6.57 -10.45 15.98
CA PRO A 76 -7.82 -10.66 15.26
C PRO A 76 -8.32 -9.34 14.68
N PHE A 77 -8.90 -9.41 13.48
CA PHE A 77 -9.54 -8.26 12.84
C PHE A 77 -10.94 -8.67 12.39
N SER A 78 -11.92 -7.76 12.52
CA SER A 78 -13.30 -8.09 12.16
C SER A 78 -13.61 -7.75 10.70
N ALA A 79 -14.62 -8.42 10.14
CA ALA A 79 -15.11 -8.12 8.80
C ALA A 79 -15.61 -6.67 8.67
N SER A 80 -16.23 -6.12 9.72
CA SER A 80 -16.68 -4.73 9.72
C SER A 80 -15.52 -3.74 9.71
N GLN A 81 -14.45 -4.01 10.47
CA GLN A 81 -13.24 -3.18 10.45
C GLN A 81 -12.53 -3.24 9.08
N TRP A 82 -12.54 -4.41 8.44
CA TRP A 82 -12.04 -4.57 7.07
C TRP A 82 -12.84 -3.77 6.05
N GLU A 83 -14.16 -3.88 6.07
CA GLU A 83 -15.02 -3.11 5.17
C GLU A 83 -14.86 -1.61 5.38
N GLU A 84 -14.74 -1.16 6.63
CA GLU A 84 -14.46 0.24 6.95
C GLU A 84 -13.12 0.69 6.35
N LEU A 85 -12.03 -0.05 6.59
CA LEU A 85 -10.71 0.27 6.07
C LEU A 85 -10.71 0.35 4.54
N VAL A 86 -11.27 -0.67 3.88
CA VAL A 86 -11.31 -0.76 2.42
C VAL A 86 -12.26 0.29 1.82
N SER A 87 -13.27 0.77 2.56
CA SER A 87 -14.14 1.87 2.11
C SER A 87 -13.37 3.19 1.94
N ARG A 88 -12.30 3.41 2.71
CA ARG A 88 -11.43 4.59 2.63
C ARG A 88 -10.44 4.50 1.47
N LEU A 89 -10.23 3.30 0.91
CA LEU A 89 -9.40 3.10 -0.27
C LEU A 89 -10.16 3.52 -1.54
N ASN A 90 -9.79 4.69 -2.06
CA ASN A 90 -10.09 5.06 -3.45
C ASN A 90 -9.07 4.38 -4.36
N LEU A 91 -9.35 3.13 -4.73
CA LEU A 91 -8.41 2.27 -5.46
C LEU A 91 -7.94 2.89 -6.78
N LYS A 92 -8.85 3.49 -7.56
CA LYS A 92 -8.48 4.18 -8.82
C LYS A 92 -7.47 5.30 -8.58
N THR A 93 -7.70 6.12 -7.54
CA THR A 93 -6.80 7.22 -7.20
C THR A 93 -5.47 6.70 -6.70
N PHE A 94 -5.49 5.71 -5.78
CA PHE A 94 -4.28 5.09 -5.25
C PHE A 94 -3.41 4.48 -6.37
N LEU A 95 -4.02 3.78 -7.32
CA LEU A 95 -3.30 3.16 -8.45
C LEU A 95 -2.66 4.19 -9.39
N ALA A 96 -3.24 5.38 -9.49
CA ALA A 96 -2.74 6.49 -10.32
C ALA A 96 -1.59 7.29 -9.67
N LEU A 97 -1.34 7.13 -8.37
CA LEU A 97 -0.25 7.81 -7.68
C LEU A 97 1.12 7.33 -8.20
N GLU A 98 2.13 8.20 -8.14
CA GLU A 98 3.52 7.78 -8.27
C GLU A 98 3.91 6.84 -7.13
N ASN A 99 4.86 5.95 -7.38
CA ASN A 99 5.33 5.02 -6.33
C ASN A 99 6.13 5.73 -5.23
N THR A 100 6.71 6.89 -5.54
CA THR A 100 7.46 7.74 -4.61
C THR A 100 6.96 9.17 -4.74
N ILE A 101 6.59 9.81 -3.63
CA ILE A 101 6.09 11.19 -3.58
C ILE A 101 6.97 11.99 -2.62
N GLY A 102 7.58 13.07 -3.11
CA GLY A 102 8.50 13.88 -2.31
C GLY A 102 9.92 13.29 -2.27
N CYS A 103 10.57 13.40 -1.11
CA CYS A 103 11.92 12.91 -0.87
C CYS A 103 11.92 12.10 0.43
N PRO A 104 11.31 10.90 0.44
CA PRO A 104 11.09 10.16 1.67
C PRO A 104 12.41 9.88 2.39
N ASP A 105 12.46 10.23 3.67
CA ASP A 105 13.65 10.11 4.54
C ASP A 105 14.88 10.93 4.11
N CYS A 106 14.70 11.94 3.24
CA CYS A 106 15.75 12.92 2.99
C CYS A 106 15.96 13.82 4.21
N ALA A 107 17.22 14.15 4.51
CA ALA A 107 17.61 14.90 5.70
C ALA A 107 17.07 14.29 7.02
N ASP A 108 17.07 12.96 7.11
CA ASP A 108 16.64 12.17 8.28
C ASP A 108 15.18 12.43 8.71
N GLY A 109 14.33 12.86 7.77
CA GLY A 109 12.93 13.20 8.03
C GLY A 109 12.00 12.00 8.21
N GLY A 110 12.44 10.77 7.91
CA GLY A 110 11.60 9.59 7.88
C GLY A 110 10.77 9.44 6.60
N ALA A 111 10.34 8.21 6.36
CA ALA A 111 9.42 7.84 5.30
C ALA A 111 8.19 7.12 5.85
N GLU A 112 7.08 7.28 5.15
CA GLU A 112 5.87 6.46 5.27
C GLU A 112 5.60 5.72 3.98
N TRP A 113 4.95 4.56 4.09
CA TRP A 113 4.47 3.84 2.93
C TRP A 113 3.11 3.19 3.17
N ILE A 114 2.36 3.02 2.09
CA ILE A 114 1.14 2.22 2.02
C ILE A 114 1.32 1.25 0.86
N GLN A 115 1.03 -0.02 1.09
CA GLN A 115 0.99 -1.05 0.07
C GLN A 115 -0.40 -1.68 0.04
N VAL A 116 -0.95 -1.83 -1.16
CA VAL A 116 -2.20 -2.55 -1.40
C VAL A 116 -1.86 -3.73 -2.30
N ASP A 117 -2.24 -4.93 -1.87
CA ASP A 117 -2.18 -6.13 -2.68
C ASP A 117 -3.60 -6.57 -3.05
N TRP A 118 -3.80 -6.96 -4.29
CA TRP A 118 -5.03 -7.52 -4.81
C TRP A 118 -4.73 -8.82 -5.56
N ILE A 119 -5.74 -9.45 -6.17
CA ILE A 119 -5.64 -10.82 -6.67
C ILE A 119 -4.49 -11.07 -7.66
N ASP A 120 -4.14 -10.07 -8.48
CA ASP A 120 -3.17 -10.18 -9.57
C ASP A 120 -2.11 -9.06 -9.57
N GLY A 121 -1.97 -8.33 -8.46
CA GLY A 121 -0.98 -7.26 -8.40
C GLY A 121 -0.79 -6.63 -7.03
N THR A 122 0.20 -5.74 -6.99
CA THR A 122 0.57 -4.96 -5.82
C THR A 122 0.96 -3.56 -6.25
N LYS A 123 0.66 -2.58 -5.39
CA LYS A 123 1.19 -1.23 -5.52
C LYS A 123 1.59 -0.71 -4.16
N ARG A 124 2.79 -0.15 -4.10
CA ARG A 124 3.31 0.59 -2.95
C ARG A 124 3.51 2.06 -3.32
N VAL A 125 3.04 2.94 -2.45
CA VAL A 125 3.29 4.39 -2.49
C VAL A 125 4.08 4.76 -1.24
N THR A 126 5.25 5.38 -1.44
CA THR A 126 6.16 5.85 -0.38
C THR A 126 6.20 7.37 -0.40
N PHE A 127 6.10 8.01 0.76
CA PHE A 127 6.02 9.46 0.91
C PHE A 127 6.73 9.94 2.18
N ASP A 128 7.00 11.24 2.28
CA ASP A 128 7.63 11.84 3.46
C ASP A 128 6.82 11.55 4.74
N TYR A 129 7.48 11.26 5.86
CA TYR A 129 6.79 11.05 7.14
C TYR A 129 5.94 12.28 7.54
N GLY A 130 4.73 12.04 8.03
CA GLY A 130 3.77 13.07 8.44
C GLY A 130 2.98 13.70 7.28
N ARG A 131 3.40 13.53 6.03
CA ARG A 131 2.79 14.15 4.85
C ARG A 131 1.38 13.60 4.57
N THR A 132 0.49 14.45 4.05
CA THR A 132 -0.78 14.03 3.45
C THR A 132 -0.62 13.89 1.94
N VAL A 133 -1.34 12.94 1.33
CA VAL A 133 -1.34 12.73 -0.12
C VAL A 133 -2.76 12.88 -0.64
N ASN A 134 -2.92 13.77 -1.63
CA ASN A 134 -4.23 14.10 -2.19
C ASN A 134 -4.96 12.86 -2.71
N GLY A 135 -6.20 12.68 -2.29
CA GLY A 135 -7.09 11.59 -2.70
C GLY A 135 -6.97 10.29 -1.89
N ILE A 136 -6.05 10.21 -0.92
CA ILE A 136 -5.90 9.08 0.00
C ILE A 136 -5.74 9.52 1.47
N GLU A 137 -6.10 10.75 1.81
CA GLU A 137 -5.92 11.38 3.12
C GLU A 137 -6.60 10.59 4.24
N GLU A 138 -7.85 10.17 4.01
CA GLU A 138 -8.61 9.39 5.00
C GLU A 138 -8.01 7.99 5.21
N LEU A 139 -7.45 7.38 4.16
CA LEU A 139 -6.74 6.11 4.28
C LEU A 139 -5.45 6.28 5.10
N ILE A 140 -4.68 7.36 4.84
CA ILE A 140 -3.48 7.69 5.62
C ILE A 140 -3.82 7.88 7.10
N LYS A 141 -4.87 8.65 7.39
CA LYS A 141 -5.33 8.91 8.76
C LYS A 141 -5.69 7.62 9.48
N GLN A 142 -6.49 6.76 8.85
CA GLN A 142 -6.89 5.47 9.42
C GLN A 142 -5.67 4.57 9.68
N LEU A 143 -4.77 4.44 8.71
CA LEU A 143 -3.59 3.58 8.83
C LEU A 143 -2.59 4.09 9.88
N ARG A 144 -2.46 5.41 10.05
CA ARG A 144 -1.67 6.00 11.14
C ARG A 144 -2.21 5.61 12.51
N GLN A 145 -3.53 5.75 12.72
CA GLN A 145 -4.20 5.36 13.96
C GLN A 145 -4.03 3.87 14.25
N MET A 146 -4.26 3.02 13.25
CA MET A 146 -4.06 1.57 13.40
C MET A 146 -2.61 1.22 13.72
N ARG A 147 -1.62 1.87 13.09
CA ARG A 147 -0.21 1.62 13.43
C ARG A 147 0.06 1.98 14.89
N GLU A 148 -0.37 3.16 15.36
CA GLU A 148 -0.21 3.55 16.76
C GLU A 148 -0.85 2.54 17.71
N GLU A 149 -2.09 2.10 17.41
CA GLU A 149 -2.82 1.14 18.21
C GLU A 149 -2.13 -0.23 18.29
N TYR A 150 -1.78 -0.85 17.16
CA TYR A 150 -1.26 -2.22 17.16
C TYR A 150 0.25 -2.29 17.47
N VAL A 151 1.02 -1.29 17.06
CA VAL A 151 2.47 -1.27 17.30
C VAL A 151 2.80 -0.92 18.76
N SER A 152 1.97 -0.14 19.45
CA SER A 152 2.15 0.12 20.89
C SER A 152 1.97 -1.12 21.77
N GLN A 153 1.37 -2.18 21.23
CA GLN A 153 1.16 -3.47 21.91
C GLN A 153 2.31 -4.48 21.69
N LEU A 154 3.36 -4.08 20.95
CA LEU A 154 4.61 -4.82 20.77
C LEU A 154 5.66 -4.39 21.79
#